data_AF-J7GMM8-F1
#
_entry.id   AF-J7GMM8-F1
#
_cell.length_a   1.000
_cell.length_b   1.000
_cell.length_c   1.000
_cell.angle_alpha   90.00
_cell.angle_beta   90.00
_cell.angle_gamma   90.00
#
_symmetry.space_group_name_H-M   'P 1'
#
loop_
_entity.id
_entity.type
_entity.pdbx_description
1 polymer ?
#
loop_
_entity_poly.entity_id
_entity_poly.type
_entity_poly.pdbx_seq_one_letter_code
_entity_poly.pdbx_strand_id
1 'polypeptide(L)'
;GQEIQKLTGDENFTIPYWDWRDAENCEVCTDEYMGGRNPANPNLLSPASFFSSWQIICSRLEEYNSRQALCNGTSEGPLLRNPGNHDKARTPRLPSSADVEFCLSLTQYESGSMDKAANFSFRNTLEGFASPLTGIADASQSSMHNALHIYMNGTMSQVPGSANDPIFLLHHAFVDSIFEQWLRKYHPLQDVYPEANAPIGHNRESYMVPFIPLYRNGDFFISSKDLGYDYSYLQDSEPDIFQDYIKPYLEQARRIWPWLTGAAVVGSVLTAVLGGLTSLLCRRKRNQLPEEKQ
;
A
#
# COMPACT_ATOMS: atom_id res chain seq x y z
N GLY A 1 -15.65 -5.11 -3.63
CA GLY A 1 -16.22 -3.77 -3.86
C GLY A 1 -17.39 -3.83 -4.82
N GLN A 2 -17.12 -4.07 -6.10
CA GLN A 2 -18.09 -3.96 -7.21
C GLN A 2 -19.42 -4.69 -7.01
N GLU A 3 -19.42 -5.94 -6.54
CA GLU A 3 -20.68 -6.68 -6.34
C GLU A 3 -21.54 -6.09 -5.22
N ILE A 4 -20.93 -5.47 -4.19
CA ILE A 4 -21.68 -4.79 -3.13
C ILE A 4 -22.26 -3.48 -3.66
N GLN A 5 -21.50 -2.71 -4.44
CA GLN A 5 -21.99 -1.49 -5.11
C GLN A 5 -23.22 -1.79 -5.99
N LYS A 6 -23.17 -2.88 -6.78
CA LYS A 6 -24.31 -3.34 -7.60
C LYS A 6 -25.51 -3.73 -6.73
N LEU A 7 -25.28 -4.43 -5.62
CA LEU A 7 -26.33 -4.89 -4.72
C LEU A 7 -27.03 -3.72 -3.99
N THR A 8 -26.26 -2.73 -3.55
CA THR A 8 -26.77 -1.57 -2.81
C THR A 8 -27.31 -0.47 -3.72
N GLY A 9 -26.88 -0.43 -4.98
CA GLY A 9 -27.12 0.70 -5.89
C GLY A 9 -26.31 1.94 -5.54
N ASP A 10 -25.32 1.81 -4.65
CA ASP A 10 -24.41 2.89 -4.25
C ASP A 10 -23.06 2.70 -4.92
N GLU A 11 -22.81 3.46 -5.99
CA GLU A 11 -21.55 3.45 -6.73
C GLU A 11 -20.37 3.94 -5.88
N ASN A 12 -20.63 4.70 -4.81
CA ASN A 12 -19.61 5.19 -3.89
C ASN A 12 -19.38 4.25 -2.70
N PHE A 13 -20.06 3.10 -2.65
CA PHE A 13 -19.82 2.14 -1.58
C PHE A 13 -18.37 1.64 -1.62
N THR A 14 -17.67 1.75 -0.49
CA THR A 14 -16.30 1.27 -0.31
C THR A 14 -16.23 0.27 0.84
N ILE A 15 -15.18 -0.55 0.84
CA ILE A 15 -14.93 -1.51 1.91
C ILE A 15 -14.00 -0.84 2.92
N PRO A 16 -14.39 -0.72 4.21
CA PRO A 16 -13.48 -0.21 5.23
C PRO A 16 -12.40 -1.24 5.54
N TYR A 17 -11.30 -0.77 6.10
CA TYR A 17 -10.21 -1.60 6.60
C TYR A 17 -10.17 -1.54 8.13
N TRP A 18 -9.64 -2.58 8.77
CA TRP A 18 -9.27 -2.54 10.19
C TRP A 18 -7.76 -2.42 10.29
N ASP A 19 -7.31 -1.24 10.69
CA ASP A 19 -5.93 -1.01 11.09
C ASP A 19 -5.67 -1.69 12.43
N TRP A 20 -5.13 -2.91 12.38
CA TRP A 20 -4.85 -3.71 13.57
C TRP A 20 -3.48 -3.41 14.19
N ARG A 21 -2.73 -2.42 13.67
CA ARG A 21 -1.40 -2.07 14.20
C ARG A 21 -1.54 -1.64 15.65
N ASP A 22 -0.69 -2.23 16.50
CA ASP A 22 -0.63 -1.90 17.92
C ASP A 22 -1.94 -2.20 18.70
N ALA A 23 -2.90 -2.89 18.09
CA ALA A 23 -4.14 -3.27 18.75
C ALA A 23 -3.86 -4.28 19.87
N GLU A 24 -4.41 -4.02 21.06
CA GLU A 24 -4.33 -4.94 22.20
C GLU A 24 -5.46 -5.97 22.20
N ASN A 25 -6.60 -5.61 21.60
CA ASN A 25 -7.81 -6.41 21.52
C ASN A 25 -8.52 -6.24 20.16
N CYS A 26 -9.59 -7.00 19.93
CA CYS A 26 -10.43 -6.81 18.74
C CYS A 26 -11.37 -5.61 18.91
N GLU A 27 -10.93 -4.43 18.49
CA GLU A 27 -11.68 -3.16 18.63
C GLU A 27 -12.98 -3.15 17.79
N VAL A 28 -12.99 -3.85 16.66
CA VAL A 28 -14.16 -3.98 15.77
C VAL A 28 -15.14 -5.07 16.22
N CYS A 29 -14.82 -5.84 17.26
CA CYS A 29 -15.68 -6.91 17.79
C CYS A 29 -16.73 -6.34 18.77
N THR A 30 -17.64 -5.51 18.26
CA THR A 30 -18.78 -4.96 18.99
C THR A 30 -20.07 -5.26 18.26
N ASP A 31 -21.22 -5.21 18.94
CA ASP A 31 -22.52 -5.46 18.30
C ASP A 31 -22.94 -4.37 17.30
N GLU A 32 -22.31 -3.20 17.36
CA GLU A 32 -22.46 -2.12 16.37
C GLU A 32 -21.70 -2.42 15.07
N TYR A 33 -20.56 -3.10 15.15
CA TYR A 33 -19.72 -3.45 14.01
C TYR A 33 -19.79 -4.95 13.71
N MET A 34 -18.72 -5.70 14.00
CA MET A 34 -18.54 -7.08 13.49
C MET A 34 -19.09 -8.17 14.41
N GLY A 35 -19.81 -7.78 15.46
CA GLY A 35 -20.39 -8.64 16.47
C GLY A 35 -19.52 -8.77 17.71
N GLY A 36 -20.13 -8.52 18.87
CA GLY A 36 -19.52 -8.66 20.17
C GLY A 36 -19.39 -10.11 20.60
N ARG A 37 -18.68 -10.35 21.70
CA ARG A 37 -18.53 -11.68 22.31
C ARG A 37 -19.82 -12.08 23.03
N ASN A 38 -20.27 -13.31 22.84
CA ASN A 38 -21.41 -13.84 23.58
C ASN A 38 -21.06 -14.04 25.08
N PRO A 39 -21.85 -13.49 26.02
CA PRO A 39 -21.58 -13.64 27.46
C PRO A 39 -21.68 -15.08 27.98
N ALA A 40 -22.49 -15.93 27.34
CA ALA A 40 -22.73 -17.30 27.77
C ALA A 40 -21.78 -18.32 27.13
N ASN A 41 -21.33 -18.07 25.89
CA ASN A 41 -20.36 -18.91 25.21
C ASN A 41 -19.30 -18.06 24.50
N PRO A 42 -18.08 -17.97 25.03
CA PRO A 42 -17.05 -17.07 24.51
C PRO A 42 -16.57 -17.36 23.08
N ASN A 43 -16.95 -18.50 22.49
CA ASN A 43 -16.63 -18.86 21.10
C ASN A 43 -17.71 -18.43 20.10
N LEU A 44 -18.84 -17.88 20.56
CA LEU A 44 -19.94 -17.42 19.73
C LEU A 44 -20.03 -15.89 19.75
N LEU A 45 -20.67 -15.35 18.71
CA LEU A 45 -21.05 -13.95 18.68
C LEU A 45 -22.26 -13.68 19.59
N SER A 46 -22.28 -12.47 20.15
CA SER A 46 -23.40 -11.94 20.91
C SER A 46 -24.69 -12.03 20.09
N PRO A 47 -25.81 -12.50 20.67
CA PRO A 47 -27.09 -12.60 19.96
C PRO A 47 -27.65 -11.25 19.49
N ALA A 48 -27.13 -10.13 19.97
CA ALA A 48 -27.52 -8.79 19.51
C ALA A 48 -26.87 -8.41 18.17
N SER A 49 -25.80 -9.10 17.75
CA SER A 49 -25.20 -8.89 16.44
C SER A 49 -25.96 -9.63 15.35
N PHE A 50 -26.16 -8.97 14.21
CA PHE A 50 -26.70 -9.59 12.99
C PHE A 50 -25.91 -10.85 12.58
N PHE A 51 -24.57 -10.79 12.69
CA PHE A 51 -23.67 -11.88 12.30
C PHE A 51 -23.80 -13.14 13.17
N SER A 52 -24.43 -13.05 14.35
CA SER A 52 -24.69 -14.23 15.19
C SER A 52 -25.64 -15.24 14.56
N SER A 53 -26.44 -14.80 13.59
CA SER A 53 -27.37 -15.65 12.83
C SER A 53 -26.71 -16.36 11.64
N TRP A 54 -25.50 -15.93 11.24
CA TRP A 54 -24.82 -16.47 10.06
C TRP A 54 -24.47 -17.93 10.26
N GLN A 55 -24.63 -18.69 9.18
CA GLN A 55 -24.15 -20.06 9.09
C GLN A 55 -22.95 -20.09 8.15
N ILE A 56 -21.85 -20.68 8.61
CA ILE A 56 -20.65 -20.84 7.81
C ILE A 56 -20.84 -21.94 6.77
N ILE A 57 -20.05 -21.89 5.71
CA ILE A 57 -19.96 -22.89 4.66
C ILE A 57 -18.49 -23.21 4.36
N CYS A 58 -18.25 -24.35 3.72
CA CYS A 58 -16.94 -24.69 3.16
C CYS A 58 -15.77 -24.78 4.15
N SER A 59 -16.02 -25.09 5.43
CA SER A 59 -14.98 -25.18 6.47
C SER A 59 -14.49 -26.62 6.72
N ARG A 60 -15.18 -27.65 6.24
CA ARG A 60 -14.88 -29.08 6.51
C ARG A 60 -13.93 -29.73 5.49
N LEU A 61 -12.70 -29.21 5.41
CA LEU A 61 -11.72 -29.64 4.41
C LEU A 61 -11.42 -31.15 4.41
N GLU A 62 -11.27 -31.77 5.58
CA GLU A 62 -11.00 -33.22 5.68
C GLU A 62 -12.17 -34.06 5.12
N GLU A 63 -13.42 -33.62 5.34
CA GLU A 63 -14.61 -34.29 4.81
C GLU A 63 -14.67 -34.18 3.28
N TYR A 64 -14.45 -32.98 2.74
CA TYR A 64 -14.43 -32.76 1.29
C TYR A 64 -13.32 -33.56 0.60
N ASN A 65 -12.11 -33.55 1.15
CA ASN A 65 -10.97 -34.29 0.60
C ASN A 65 -11.19 -35.80 0.65
N SER A 66 -11.68 -36.34 1.77
CA SER A 66 -11.96 -37.78 1.90
C SER A 66 -13.04 -38.27 0.95
N ARG A 67 -14.02 -37.42 0.62
CA ARG A 67 -15.09 -37.71 -0.34
C ARG A 67 -14.77 -37.32 -1.77
N GLN A 68 -13.64 -36.66 -2.01
CA GLN A 68 -13.30 -36.06 -3.30
C GLN A 68 -14.42 -35.16 -3.85
N ALA A 69 -15.07 -34.42 -2.95
CA ALA A 69 -16.21 -33.57 -3.27
C ALA A 69 -15.85 -32.09 -3.07
N LEU A 70 -16.45 -31.21 -3.87
CA LEU A 70 -16.38 -29.77 -3.64
C LEU A 70 -17.39 -29.36 -2.57
N CYS A 71 -17.12 -28.24 -1.90
CA CYS A 71 -18.12 -27.59 -1.05
C CYS A 71 -19.38 -27.28 -1.86
N ASN A 72 -20.53 -27.67 -1.33
CA ASN A 72 -21.85 -27.47 -1.95
C ASN A 72 -22.59 -26.24 -1.40
N GLY A 73 -21.96 -25.48 -0.51
CA GLY A 73 -22.55 -24.29 0.14
C GLY A 73 -23.64 -24.59 1.17
N THR A 74 -23.79 -25.84 1.63
CA THR A 74 -24.72 -26.14 2.72
C THR A 74 -24.18 -25.64 4.06
N SER A 75 -25.06 -25.11 4.91
CA SER A 75 -24.71 -24.61 6.24
C SER A 75 -24.01 -25.66 7.10
N GLU A 76 -22.88 -25.28 7.70
CA GLU A 76 -22.02 -26.17 8.49
C GLU A 76 -21.97 -25.84 9.98
N GLY A 77 -22.67 -24.79 10.41
CA GLY A 77 -22.78 -24.35 11.80
C GLY A 77 -22.63 -22.83 11.93
N PRO A 78 -22.69 -22.29 13.16
CA PRO A 78 -22.52 -20.87 13.40
C PRO A 78 -21.06 -20.43 13.19
N LEU A 79 -20.86 -19.12 12.96
CA LEU A 79 -19.55 -18.49 13.02
C LEU A 79 -18.95 -18.63 14.42
N LEU A 80 -17.69 -19.09 14.48
CA LEU A 80 -16.93 -19.22 15.72
C LEU A 80 -15.87 -18.14 15.82
N ARG A 81 -15.77 -17.46 16.96
CA ARG A 81 -14.78 -16.38 17.18
C ARG A 81 -14.46 -16.24 18.66
N ASN A 82 -13.17 -16.23 19.00
CA ASN A 82 -12.72 -16.04 20.39
C ASN A 82 -11.36 -15.29 20.44
N PRO A 83 -11.34 -14.00 20.05
CA PRO A 83 -10.10 -13.27 19.83
C PRO A 83 -9.25 -13.18 21.10
N GLY A 84 -7.94 -13.35 20.95
CA GLY A 84 -6.99 -13.33 22.08
C GLY A 84 -6.82 -14.66 22.81
N ASN A 85 -7.64 -15.68 22.52
CA ASN A 85 -7.50 -17.04 23.07
C ASN A 85 -6.81 -18.02 22.09
N HIS A 86 -5.90 -17.50 21.27
CA HIS A 86 -5.15 -18.24 20.26
C HIS A 86 -3.89 -18.91 20.83
N ASP A 87 -3.21 -19.72 20.01
CA ASP A 87 -1.90 -20.27 20.35
C ASP A 87 -0.83 -19.16 20.36
N LYS A 88 -0.48 -18.71 21.58
CA LYS A 88 0.54 -17.67 21.80
C LYS A 88 1.96 -18.13 21.49
N ALA A 89 2.23 -19.44 21.40
CA ALA A 89 3.52 -19.91 20.93
C ALA A 89 3.68 -19.66 19.43
N ARG A 90 2.58 -19.76 18.66
CA ARG A 90 2.57 -19.50 17.22
C ARG A 90 2.49 -18.02 16.87
N THR A 91 1.67 -17.28 17.61
CA THR A 91 1.47 -15.83 17.42
C THR A 91 1.50 -15.16 18.78
N PRO A 92 2.65 -14.60 19.21
CA PRO A 92 2.78 -14.06 20.56
C PRO A 92 1.96 -12.79 20.82
N ARG A 93 1.72 -12.00 19.76
CA ARG A 93 1.02 -10.71 19.81
C ARG A 93 0.44 -10.36 18.44
N LEU A 94 -0.50 -9.41 18.44
CA LEU A 94 -0.86 -8.70 17.21
C LEU A 94 0.32 -7.88 16.69
N PRO A 95 0.38 -7.61 15.37
CA PRO A 95 1.52 -6.93 14.80
C PRO A 95 1.49 -5.43 15.12
N SER A 96 2.67 -4.85 15.23
CA SER A 96 2.87 -3.44 15.64
C SER A 96 3.08 -2.54 14.43
N SER A 97 3.02 -1.22 14.66
CA SER A 97 3.44 -0.26 13.64
C SER A 97 4.90 -0.47 13.20
N ALA A 98 5.78 -0.90 14.11
CA ALA A 98 7.17 -1.20 13.79
C ALA A 98 7.33 -2.46 12.90
N ASP A 99 6.47 -3.47 13.08
CA ASP A 99 6.47 -4.65 12.22
C ASP A 99 6.07 -4.28 10.78
N VAL A 100 5.07 -3.39 10.63
CA VAL A 100 4.65 -2.88 9.32
C VAL A 100 5.75 -2.03 8.68
N GLU A 101 6.40 -1.13 9.44
CA GLU A 101 7.50 -0.32 8.91
C GLU A 101 8.68 -1.18 8.45
N PHE A 102 9.05 -2.21 9.23
CA PHE A 102 10.08 -3.16 8.80
C PHE A 102 9.67 -3.88 7.52
N CYS A 103 8.43 -4.37 7.45
CA CYS A 103 7.92 -5.03 6.25
C CYS A 103 8.03 -4.11 5.03
N LEU A 104 7.60 -2.85 5.16
CA LEU A 104 7.71 -1.81 4.12
C LEU A 104 9.15 -1.38 3.81
N SER A 105 10.15 -1.79 4.58
CA SER A 105 11.56 -1.52 4.29
C SER A 105 12.18 -2.53 3.30
N LEU A 106 11.53 -3.68 3.09
CA LEU A 106 12.00 -4.73 2.18
C LEU A 106 11.79 -4.29 0.73
N THR A 107 12.89 -4.19 -0.03
CA THR A 107 12.88 -3.68 -1.42
C THR A 107 12.48 -4.75 -2.44
N GLN A 108 12.63 -6.02 -2.11
CA GLN A 108 12.29 -7.14 -2.99
C GLN A 108 10.84 -7.56 -2.73
N TYR A 109 9.99 -7.50 -3.76
CA TYR A 109 8.64 -8.08 -3.68
C TYR A 109 8.73 -9.56 -3.30
N GLU A 110 9.59 -10.27 -4.03
CA GLU A 110 9.93 -11.67 -3.85
C GLU A 110 11.43 -11.86 -4.10
N SER A 111 12.07 -12.71 -3.31
CA SER A 111 13.53 -12.90 -3.28
C SER A 111 13.94 -14.37 -3.49
N GLY A 112 12.98 -15.29 -3.53
CA GLY A 112 13.19 -16.72 -3.71
C GLY A 112 12.14 -17.34 -4.63
N SER A 113 11.73 -18.57 -4.30
CA SER A 113 10.78 -19.38 -5.06
C SER A 113 9.32 -18.95 -4.90
N MET A 114 9.01 -17.79 -4.29
CA MET A 114 7.64 -17.36 -4.01
C MET A 114 6.85 -18.35 -3.13
N ASP A 115 7.56 -19.06 -2.25
CA ASP A 115 6.98 -19.95 -1.27
C ASP A 115 7.14 -19.39 0.16
N LYS A 116 6.72 -20.19 1.14
CA LYS A 116 6.70 -19.83 2.56
C LYS A 116 8.10 -19.76 3.18
N ALA A 117 9.12 -20.31 2.52
CA ALA A 117 10.51 -20.32 2.99
C ALA A 117 11.34 -19.14 2.46
N ALA A 118 10.76 -18.27 1.62
CA ALA A 118 11.46 -17.10 1.07
C ALA A 118 11.89 -16.11 2.17
N ASN A 119 13.18 -15.78 2.19
CA ASN A 119 13.78 -14.83 3.13
C ASN A 119 13.97 -13.46 2.48
N PHE A 120 13.75 -12.38 3.21
CA PHE A 120 13.85 -11.00 2.72
C PHE A 120 12.88 -10.69 1.57
N SER A 121 11.73 -11.38 1.55
CA SER A 121 10.62 -11.17 0.60
C SER A 121 9.54 -10.32 1.28
N PHE A 122 9.24 -9.15 0.71
CA PHE A 122 8.13 -8.30 1.18
C PHE A 122 6.83 -9.09 1.26
N ARG A 123 6.52 -9.85 0.20
CA ARG A 123 5.32 -10.69 0.11
C ARG A 123 5.28 -11.73 1.23
N ASN A 124 6.38 -12.43 1.52
CA ASN A 124 6.42 -13.44 2.58
C ASN A 124 6.36 -12.86 3.99
N THR A 125 6.95 -11.69 4.19
CA THR A 125 6.90 -10.98 5.47
C THR A 125 5.50 -10.41 5.72
N LEU A 126 4.86 -9.81 4.72
CA LEU A 126 3.49 -9.29 4.83
C LEU A 126 2.48 -10.43 5.05
N GLU A 127 2.60 -11.52 4.30
CA GLU A 127 1.77 -12.72 4.46
C GLU A 127 1.92 -13.32 5.86
N GLY A 128 3.12 -13.21 6.45
CA GLY A 128 3.36 -13.55 7.84
C GLY A 128 4.03 -14.90 8.06
N PHE A 129 4.76 -15.42 7.06
CA PHE A 129 5.63 -16.60 7.21
C PHE A 129 7.08 -16.21 7.52
N ALA A 130 7.48 -14.99 7.18
CA ALA A 130 8.75 -14.42 7.58
C ALA A 130 8.60 -13.41 8.73
N SER A 131 9.61 -13.39 9.60
CA SER A 131 9.67 -12.49 10.75
C SER A 131 9.72 -11.03 10.29
N PRO A 132 8.83 -10.15 10.79
CA PRO A 132 8.88 -8.72 10.51
C PRO A 132 9.94 -8.01 11.37
N LEU A 133 10.90 -8.74 11.93
CA LEU A 133 12.07 -8.18 12.62
C LEU A 133 13.37 -8.48 11.87
N THR A 134 13.41 -9.60 11.14
CA THR A 134 14.63 -10.10 10.48
C THR A 134 14.44 -10.37 9.00
N GLY A 135 13.20 -10.46 8.52
CA GLY A 135 12.88 -10.89 7.16
C GLY A 135 13.09 -12.39 6.91
N ILE A 136 13.44 -13.18 7.93
CA ILE A 136 13.74 -14.61 7.79
C ILE A 136 12.47 -15.43 8.01
N ALA A 137 12.20 -16.39 7.13
CA ALA A 137 11.12 -17.36 7.22
C ALA A 137 11.27 -18.23 8.48
N ASP A 138 10.20 -18.34 9.25
CA ASP A 138 10.15 -19.17 10.45
C ASP A 138 8.87 -20.00 10.44
N ALA A 139 9.03 -21.29 10.13
CA ALA A 139 7.90 -22.21 10.04
C ALA A 139 7.22 -22.44 11.39
N SER A 140 7.80 -22.02 12.53
CA SER A 140 7.23 -22.14 13.88
C SER A 140 6.39 -20.93 14.31
N GLN A 141 6.57 -19.78 13.65
CA GLN A 141 5.93 -18.51 14.00
C GLN A 141 4.97 -18.04 12.91
N SER A 142 4.06 -17.14 13.27
CA SER A 142 3.20 -16.44 12.32
C SER A 142 2.96 -15.01 12.79
N SER A 143 3.23 -14.08 11.89
CA SER A 143 3.21 -12.62 12.09
C SER A 143 2.22 -11.96 11.13
N MET A 144 2.10 -10.63 11.15
CA MET A 144 1.40 -9.83 10.13
C MET A 144 0.00 -10.37 9.78
N HIS A 145 -0.25 -10.68 8.51
CA HIS A 145 -1.52 -11.26 8.05
C HIS A 145 -1.90 -12.55 8.80
N ASN A 146 -1.00 -13.54 8.83
CA ASN A 146 -1.25 -14.81 9.49
C ASN A 146 -1.52 -14.65 11.00
N ALA A 147 -0.85 -13.70 11.66
CA ALA A 147 -1.07 -13.43 13.08
C ALA A 147 -2.50 -13.01 13.36
N LEU A 148 -3.11 -12.15 12.54
CA LEU A 148 -4.50 -11.75 12.77
C LEU A 148 -5.45 -12.94 12.58
N HIS A 149 -5.29 -13.71 11.50
CA HIS A 149 -6.09 -14.93 11.27
C HIS A 149 -6.07 -15.87 12.49
N ILE A 150 -4.88 -16.12 13.05
CA ILE A 150 -4.70 -16.99 14.21
C ILE A 150 -5.26 -16.33 15.47
N TYR A 151 -5.03 -15.03 15.66
CA TYR A 151 -5.46 -14.26 16.83
C TYR A 151 -6.97 -14.37 17.09
N MET A 152 -7.77 -14.38 16.02
CA MET A 152 -9.23 -14.45 16.06
C MET A 152 -9.76 -15.78 16.62
N ASN A 153 -8.94 -16.84 16.63
CA ASN A 153 -9.19 -18.15 17.22
C ASN A 153 -10.63 -18.67 16.98
N GLY A 154 -10.88 -19.09 15.74
CA GLY A 154 -12.20 -19.54 15.32
C GLY A 154 -12.27 -19.74 13.81
N THR A 155 -13.38 -19.35 13.20
CA THR A 155 -13.61 -19.42 11.76
C THR A 155 -12.49 -18.70 10.98
N MET A 156 -12.07 -17.51 11.41
CA MET A 156 -10.95 -16.76 10.81
C MET A 156 -9.62 -17.51 10.79
N SER A 157 -9.41 -18.48 11.68
CA SER A 157 -8.16 -19.24 11.78
C SER A 157 -8.13 -20.45 10.84
N GLN A 158 -9.23 -20.74 10.14
CA GLN A 158 -9.34 -21.86 9.20
C GLN A 158 -9.17 -21.33 7.78
N VAL A 159 -8.06 -21.64 7.11
CA VAL A 159 -7.78 -21.21 5.74
C VAL A 159 -8.97 -21.38 4.77
N PRO A 160 -9.67 -22.53 4.68
CA PRO A 160 -10.77 -22.70 3.74
C PRO A 160 -12.07 -21.97 4.15
N GLY A 161 -12.19 -21.61 5.44
CA GLY A 161 -13.43 -21.06 6.02
C GLY A 161 -13.33 -19.62 6.49
N SER A 162 -12.15 -18.99 6.44
CA SER A 162 -11.87 -17.70 7.07
C SER A 162 -12.79 -16.59 6.55
N ALA A 163 -13.07 -16.58 5.25
CA ALA A 163 -13.96 -15.61 4.60
C ALA A 163 -15.43 -15.69 5.03
N ASN A 164 -15.85 -16.72 5.79
CA ASN A 164 -17.17 -16.74 6.42
C ASN A 164 -17.31 -15.73 7.56
N ASP A 165 -16.19 -15.27 8.13
CA ASP A 165 -16.18 -14.21 9.13
C ASP A 165 -16.04 -12.85 8.43
N PRO A 166 -16.95 -11.88 8.64
CA PRO A 166 -16.90 -10.58 7.96
C PRO A 166 -15.64 -9.76 8.27
N ILE A 167 -14.94 -10.04 9.36
CA ILE A 167 -13.65 -9.41 9.68
C ILE A 167 -12.59 -9.73 8.60
N PHE A 168 -12.75 -10.83 7.87
CA PHE A 168 -11.90 -11.17 6.73
C PHE A 168 -11.77 -10.02 5.72
N LEU A 169 -12.88 -9.35 5.39
CA LEU A 169 -12.86 -8.24 4.43
C LEU A 169 -12.06 -7.05 4.96
N LEU A 170 -12.26 -6.70 6.24
CA LEU A 170 -11.57 -5.57 6.88
C LEU A 170 -10.08 -5.85 7.03
N HIS A 171 -9.74 -7.10 7.36
CA HIS A 171 -8.37 -7.56 7.46
C HIS A 171 -7.65 -7.46 6.13
N HIS A 172 -8.20 -8.06 5.08
CA HIS A 172 -7.56 -8.09 3.76
C HIS A 172 -7.56 -6.70 3.10
N ALA A 173 -8.54 -5.84 3.39
CA ALA A 173 -8.48 -4.44 2.95
C ALA A 173 -7.28 -3.69 3.57
N PHE A 174 -6.90 -4.00 4.82
CA PHE A 174 -5.71 -3.41 5.44
C PHE A 174 -4.40 -4.06 4.96
N VAL A 175 -4.40 -5.36 4.67
CA VAL A 175 -3.25 -6.02 4.04
C VAL A 175 -2.98 -5.44 2.65
N ASP A 176 -4.02 -5.22 1.87
CA ASP A 176 -3.94 -4.56 0.55
C ASP A 176 -3.45 -3.11 0.68
N SER A 177 -3.82 -2.39 1.73
CA SER A 177 -3.31 -1.02 1.96
C SER A 177 -1.82 -0.97 2.31
N ILE A 178 -1.28 -2.03 2.92
CA ILE A 178 0.18 -2.18 3.12
C ILE A 178 0.86 -2.53 1.79
N PHE A 179 0.23 -3.37 0.95
CA PHE A 179 0.73 -3.64 -0.39
C PHE A 179 0.77 -2.39 -1.27
N GLU A 180 -0.28 -1.57 -1.25
CA GLU A 180 -0.33 -0.29 -1.97
C GLU A 180 0.76 0.68 -1.49
N GLN A 181 1.04 0.75 -0.18
CA GLN A 181 2.17 1.53 0.34
C GLN A 181 3.50 1.08 -0.26
N TRP A 182 3.71 -0.23 -0.37
CA TRP A 182 4.93 -0.78 -0.96
C TRP A 182 5.02 -0.45 -2.46
N LEU A 183 3.92 -0.57 -3.21
CA LEU A 183 3.85 -0.19 -4.62
C LEU A 183 4.19 1.30 -4.83
N ARG A 184 3.60 2.21 -4.03
CA ARG A 184 3.90 3.66 -4.06
C ARG A 184 5.33 3.98 -3.65
N LYS A 185 5.89 3.23 -2.71
CA LYS A 185 7.25 3.48 -2.23
C LYS A 185 8.30 3.10 -3.27
N TYR A 186 8.13 1.95 -3.92
CA TYR A 186 9.17 1.37 -4.77
C TYR A 186 8.94 1.53 -6.27
N HIS A 187 7.72 1.82 -6.71
CA HIS A 187 7.35 1.91 -8.14
C HIS A 187 7.96 0.76 -8.97
N PRO A 188 7.74 -0.51 -8.55
CA PRO A 188 8.41 -1.65 -9.15
C PRO A 188 8.00 -1.82 -10.62
N LEU A 189 8.92 -2.32 -11.43
CA LEU A 189 8.57 -2.86 -12.74
C LEU A 189 7.80 -4.18 -12.57
N GLN A 190 6.95 -4.50 -13.54
CA GLN A 190 6.10 -5.69 -13.47
C GLN A 190 6.91 -7.01 -13.49
N ASP A 191 8.11 -7.00 -14.07
CA ASP A 191 9.01 -8.15 -14.15
C ASP A 191 9.63 -8.56 -12.80
N VAL A 192 9.52 -7.70 -11.78
CA VAL A 192 9.85 -8.04 -10.39
C VAL A 192 8.93 -9.16 -9.86
N TYR A 193 7.70 -9.25 -10.39
CA TYR A 193 6.80 -10.37 -10.09
C TYR A 193 7.22 -11.60 -10.94
N PRO A 194 7.54 -12.76 -10.32
CA PRO A 194 8.07 -13.94 -11.02
C PRO A 194 7.20 -14.42 -12.19
N GLU A 195 7.77 -14.49 -13.39
CA GLU A 195 7.08 -15.02 -14.57
C GLU A 195 6.98 -16.55 -14.58
N ALA A 196 7.93 -17.23 -13.94
CA ALA A 196 8.04 -18.69 -13.92
C ALA A 196 8.66 -19.19 -12.62
N ASN A 197 8.55 -20.50 -12.39
CA ASN A 197 9.11 -21.23 -11.23
C ASN A 197 8.54 -20.87 -9.85
N ALA A 198 7.48 -20.05 -9.79
CA ALA A 198 6.66 -19.96 -8.60
C ALA A 198 5.78 -21.23 -8.44
N PRO A 199 5.21 -21.48 -7.25
CA PRO A 199 4.22 -22.53 -7.06
C PRO A 199 3.07 -22.43 -8.07
N ILE A 200 2.40 -23.55 -8.33
CA ILE A 200 1.31 -23.61 -9.30
C ILE A 200 0.25 -22.52 -9.02
N GLY A 201 -0.06 -21.71 -10.02
CA GLY A 201 -1.01 -20.59 -9.92
C GLY A 201 -0.40 -19.26 -9.47
N HIS A 202 0.86 -19.23 -9.03
CA HIS A 202 1.52 -18.03 -8.51
C HIS A 202 2.43 -17.32 -9.51
N ASN A 203 2.63 -17.83 -10.74
CA ASN A 203 3.39 -17.06 -11.74
C ASN A 203 2.60 -15.82 -12.17
N ARG A 204 3.30 -14.74 -12.54
CA ARG A 204 2.72 -13.46 -13.01
C ARG A 204 1.61 -13.64 -14.05
N GLU A 205 1.84 -14.52 -15.02
CA GLU A 205 0.92 -14.78 -16.13
C GLU A 205 -0.14 -15.87 -15.82
N SER A 206 -0.13 -16.44 -14.61
CA SER A 206 -1.17 -17.39 -14.19
C SER A 206 -2.49 -16.66 -13.97
N TYR A 207 -3.59 -17.25 -14.42
CA TYR A 207 -4.91 -16.80 -14.05
C TYR A 207 -5.19 -17.15 -12.58
N MET A 208 -5.65 -16.15 -11.81
CA MET A 208 -6.06 -16.33 -10.43
C MET A 208 -7.33 -17.17 -10.37
N VAL A 209 -7.22 -18.35 -9.78
CA VAL A 209 -8.33 -19.31 -9.67
C VAL A 209 -9.19 -18.95 -8.45
N PRO A 210 -10.54 -18.98 -8.54
CA PRO A 210 -11.37 -19.37 -9.69
C PRO A 210 -12.12 -18.16 -10.33
N PHE A 211 -11.47 -17.00 -10.49
CA PHE A 211 -12.20 -15.80 -10.95
C PHE A 211 -12.77 -15.93 -12.37
N ILE A 212 -13.97 -15.36 -12.56
CA ILE A 212 -14.65 -15.20 -13.85
C ILE A 212 -15.14 -13.74 -13.93
N PRO A 213 -14.74 -12.95 -14.95
CA PRO A 213 -13.83 -13.31 -16.04
C PRO A 213 -12.40 -13.58 -15.55
N LEU A 214 -11.57 -14.11 -16.45
CA LEU A 214 -10.20 -14.50 -16.12
C LEU A 214 -9.33 -13.26 -15.90
N TYR A 215 -8.61 -13.24 -14.78
CA TYR A 215 -7.61 -12.22 -14.47
C TYR A 215 -6.29 -12.86 -14.07
N ARG A 216 -5.17 -12.24 -14.45
CA ARG A 216 -3.82 -12.71 -14.11
C ARG A 216 -3.33 -12.06 -12.83
N ASN A 217 -2.37 -12.69 -12.17
CA ASN A 217 -1.68 -12.09 -11.02
C ASN A 217 -1.07 -10.72 -11.39
N GLY A 218 -0.43 -10.63 -12.56
CA GLY A 218 0.19 -9.41 -13.04
C GLY A 218 -0.78 -8.24 -13.29
N ASP A 219 -2.06 -8.51 -13.53
CA ASP A 219 -3.09 -7.47 -13.75
C ASP A 219 -3.37 -6.67 -12.47
N PHE A 220 -3.05 -7.24 -11.30
CA PHE A 220 -3.23 -6.62 -9.99
C PHE A 220 -1.92 -6.19 -9.34
N PHE A 221 -0.79 -6.27 -10.06
CA PHE A 221 0.49 -5.73 -9.63
C PHE A 221 0.66 -4.28 -10.10
N ILE A 222 -0.35 -3.45 -9.83
CA ILE A 222 -0.48 -2.04 -10.21
C ILE A 222 -1.06 -1.25 -9.04
N SER A 223 -0.98 0.09 -9.08
CA SER A 223 -1.52 0.92 -7.99
C SER A 223 -3.03 0.74 -7.86
N SER A 224 -3.53 0.78 -6.62
CA SER A 224 -4.96 0.81 -6.34
C SER A 224 -5.70 1.95 -7.07
N LYS A 225 -5.01 3.08 -7.32
CA LYS A 225 -5.54 4.21 -8.09
C LYS A 225 -5.89 3.82 -9.52
N ASP A 226 -5.09 2.97 -10.16
CA ASP A 226 -5.35 2.45 -11.51
C ASP A 226 -6.52 1.44 -11.52
N LEU A 227 -6.79 0.81 -10.36
CA LEU A 227 -7.94 -0.05 -10.13
C LEU A 227 -9.20 0.73 -9.69
N GLY A 228 -9.11 2.05 -9.53
CA GLY A 228 -10.23 2.94 -9.23
C GLY A 228 -10.59 3.07 -7.75
N TYR A 229 -9.68 2.77 -6.82
CA TYR A 229 -9.88 3.03 -5.39
C TYR A 229 -8.61 3.57 -4.71
N ASP A 230 -8.76 4.15 -3.53
CA ASP A 230 -7.63 4.63 -2.73
C ASP A 230 -7.93 4.50 -1.23
N TYR A 231 -6.89 4.54 -0.41
CA TYR A 231 -6.95 4.51 1.04
C TYR A 231 -6.85 5.93 1.59
N SER A 232 -7.83 6.32 2.40
CA SER A 232 -7.94 7.68 2.95
C SER A 232 -6.69 8.17 3.68
N TYR A 233 -5.98 7.29 4.40
CA TYR A 233 -4.74 7.64 5.11
C TYR A 233 -3.49 7.67 4.22
N LEU A 234 -3.59 7.19 2.97
CA LEU A 234 -2.52 7.25 1.96
C LEU A 234 -2.76 8.37 0.94
N GLN A 235 -3.90 9.05 1.03
CA GLN A 235 -4.10 10.27 0.27
C GLN A 235 -3.06 11.27 0.75
N ASP A 236 -2.07 11.52 -0.10
CA ASP A 236 -1.16 12.64 0.10
C ASP A 236 -2.04 13.87 0.36
N SER A 237 -1.75 14.64 1.41
CA SER A 237 -2.04 16.07 1.32
C SER A 237 -1.29 16.50 0.07
N GLU A 238 -2.00 16.70 -1.06
CA GLU A 238 -1.37 17.01 -2.34
C GLU A 238 -0.22 17.98 -2.08
N PRO A 239 1.05 17.62 -2.37
CA PRO A 239 2.12 18.59 -2.30
C PRO A 239 1.68 19.69 -3.24
N ASP A 240 1.38 20.86 -2.69
CA ASP A 240 0.99 22.00 -3.49
C ASP A 240 2.24 22.36 -4.29
N ILE A 241 2.32 21.85 -5.53
CA ILE A 241 3.42 22.06 -6.46
C ILE A 241 3.79 23.55 -6.50
N PHE A 242 2.77 24.41 -6.37
CA PHE A 242 3.00 25.84 -6.30
C PHE A 242 3.76 26.27 -5.04
N GLN A 243 3.37 25.79 -3.85
CA GLN A 243 4.04 26.11 -2.58
C GLN A 243 5.41 25.44 -2.44
N ASP A 244 5.50 24.15 -2.72
CA ASP A 244 6.66 23.34 -2.35
C ASP A 244 7.78 23.43 -3.40
N TYR A 245 7.41 23.56 -4.68
CA TYR A 245 8.37 23.58 -5.79
C TYR A 245 8.47 24.92 -6.49
N ILE A 246 7.37 25.65 -6.75
CA ILE A 246 7.44 26.87 -7.58
C ILE A 246 7.77 28.12 -6.76
N LYS A 247 7.16 28.27 -5.59
CA LYS A 247 7.27 29.46 -4.74
C LYS A 247 8.71 29.75 -4.28
N PRO A 248 9.54 28.77 -3.85
CA PRO A 248 10.93 29.04 -3.48
C PRO A 248 11.75 29.61 -4.65
N TYR A 249 11.53 29.08 -5.87
CA TYR A 249 12.21 29.56 -7.08
C TYR A 249 11.72 30.94 -7.50
N LEU A 250 10.41 31.22 -7.38
CA LEU A 250 9.86 32.55 -7.66
C LEU A 250 10.36 33.61 -6.67
N GLU A 251 10.45 33.28 -5.38
CA GLU A 251 11.02 34.18 -4.37
C GLU A 251 12.50 34.45 -4.61
N GLN A 252 13.26 33.41 -4.98
CA GLN A 252 14.66 33.55 -5.34
C GLN A 252 14.85 34.39 -6.61
N ALA A 253 14.05 34.15 -7.65
CA ALA A 253 14.06 34.97 -8.87
C ALA A 253 13.71 36.43 -8.57
N ARG A 254 12.70 36.69 -7.72
CA ARG A 254 12.31 38.03 -7.29
C ARG A 254 13.40 38.75 -6.50
N ARG A 255 14.21 38.03 -5.71
CA ARG A 255 15.37 38.59 -4.99
C ARG A 255 16.54 38.92 -5.91
N ILE A 256 16.77 38.11 -6.95
CA ILE A 256 17.90 38.28 -7.88
C ILE A 256 17.60 39.31 -8.97
N TRP A 257 16.33 39.47 -9.35
CA TRP A 257 15.91 40.36 -10.44
C TRP A 257 16.43 41.80 -10.33
N PRO A 258 16.34 42.49 -9.16
CA PRO A 258 16.84 43.86 -9.02
C PRO A 258 18.35 43.97 -9.28
N TRP A 259 19.13 42.98 -8.86
CA TRP A 259 20.58 42.94 -9.07
C TRP A 259 20.95 42.74 -10.53
N LEU A 260 20.27 41.83 -11.23
CA LEU A 260 20.48 41.62 -12.66
C LEU A 260 20.12 42.87 -13.47
N THR A 261 18.99 43.51 -13.16
CA THR A 261 18.61 44.77 -13.82
C THR A 261 19.58 45.90 -13.50
N GLY A 262 20.06 46.00 -12.25
CA GLY A 262 21.05 47.00 -11.85
C GLY A 262 22.38 46.81 -12.57
N ALA A 263 22.87 45.57 -12.64
CA ALA A 263 24.10 45.22 -13.34
C ALA A 263 24.01 45.53 -14.85
N ALA A 264 22.87 45.22 -15.49
CA ALA A 264 22.64 45.53 -16.90
C ALA A 264 22.65 47.04 -17.16
N VAL A 265 21.96 47.84 -16.33
CA VAL A 265 21.95 49.30 -16.47
C VAL A 265 23.35 49.89 -16.27
N VAL A 266 24.07 49.48 -15.22
CA VAL A 266 25.43 49.94 -14.96
C VAL A 266 26.38 49.56 -16.10
N GLY A 267 26.31 48.32 -16.59
CA GLY A 267 27.08 47.85 -17.73
C GLY A 267 26.83 48.68 -19.00
N SER A 268 25.56 49.01 -19.26
CA SER A 268 25.12 49.84 -20.39
C SER A 268 25.66 51.27 -20.31
N VAL A 269 25.61 51.86 -19.12
CA VAL A 269 26.14 53.21 -18.87
C VAL A 269 27.66 53.24 -19.04
N LEU A 270 28.37 52.24 -18.49
CA LEU A 270 29.83 52.14 -18.63
C LEU A 270 30.26 51.98 -20.08
N THR A 271 29.56 51.15 -20.87
CA THR A 271 29.85 51.01 -22.31
C THR A 271 29.57 52.29 -23.08
N ALA A 272 28.48 53.01 -22.78
CA ALA A 272 28.19 54.30 -23.41
C ALA A 272 29.25 55.36 -23.07
N VAL A 273 29.70 55.44 -21.81
CA VAL A 273 30.75 56.38 -21.38
C VAL A 273 32.09 56.04 -22.02
N LEU A 274 32.49 54.77 -22.05
CA LEU A 274 33.72 54.32 -22.70
C LEU A 274 33.67 54.55 -24.23
N GLY A 275 32.53 54.31 -24.87
CA GLY A 275 32.30 54.63 -26.29
C GLY A 275 32.35 56.14 -26.58
N GLY A 276 31.81 56.95 -25.67
CA GLY A 276 31.90 58.41 -25.73
C GLY A 276 33.35 58.93 -25.57
N LEU A 277 34.09 58.39 -24.61
CA LEU A 277 35.49 58.77 -24.37
C LEU A 277 36.42 58.35 -25.51
N THR A 278 36.24 57.14 -26.04
CA THR A 278 37.02 56.65 -27.20
C THR A 278 36.72 57.45 -28.46
N SER A 279 35.46 57.78 -28.73
CA SER A 279 35.09 58.64 -29.86
C SER A 279 35.64 60.07 -29.71
N LEU A 280 35.61 60.67 -28.51
CA LEU A 280 36.22 61.97 -28.23
C LEU A 280 37.75 61.96 -28.42
N LEU A 281 38.43 60.90 -27.98
CA LEU A 281 39.88 60.73 -28.17
C LEU A 281 40.24 60.54 -29.65
N CYS A 282 39.48 59.74 -30.40
CA CYS A 282 39.65 59.58 -31.85
C CYS A 282 39.39 60.90 -32.60
N ARG A 283 38.40 61.68 -32.19
CA ARG A 283 38.09 62.99 -32.79
C ARG A 283 39.18 64.03 -32.51
N ARG A 284 39.75 64.04 -31.30
CA ARG A 284 40.92 64.86 -30.94
C ARG A 284 42.16 64.48 -31.76
N LYS A 285 42.40 63.17 -31.97
CA LYS A 285 43.52 62.67 -32.78
C LYS A 285 43.36 63.00 -34.27
N ARG A 286 42.13 62.99 -34.79
CA ARG A 286 41.81 63.39 -36.18
C ARG A 286 41.99 64.89 -36.42
N ASN A 287 41.73 65.74 -35.43
CA ASN A 287 41.96 67.20 -35.52
C ASN A 287 43.44 67.61 -35.33
N GLN A 288 44.36 66.67 -35.07
CA GLN A 288 45.80 66.93 -34.92
C GLN A 288 46.63 66.43 -36.12
N LEU A 289 46.00 65.86 -37.15
CA LEU A 289 46.67 65.53 -38.42
C LEU A 289 46.53 66.72 -39.38
N PRO A 290 47.63 67.29 -39.92
CA PRO A 290 47.57 68.34 -40.92
C PRO A 290 47.01 67.78 -42.23
N GLU A 291 46.07 68.49 -42.85
CA GLU A 291 45.67 68.29 -44.25
C GLU A 291 46.87 68.60 -45.18
N GLU A 292 47.43 67.57 -45.81
CA GLU A 292 48.26 67.74 -47.00
C GLU A 292 47.34 67.98 -48.20
N LYS A 293 47.51 69.15 -48.83
CA LYS A 293 46.81 69.59 -50.05
C LYS A 293 47.22 68.76 -51.27
N GLN A 294 46.25 68.38 -52.08
CA GLN A 294 46.37 68.40 -53.54
C GLN A 294 45.06 68.87 -54.17
#